data_AF-A0A7V1W918-F1
#
_entry.id   AF-A0A7V1W918-F1
#
_cell.length_a   1.000
_cell.length_b   1.000
_cell.length_c   1.000
_cell.angle_alpha   90.00
_cell.angle_beta   90.00
_cell.angle_gamma   90.00
#
_symmetry.space_group_name_H-M   'P 1'
#
loop_
_entity.id
_entity.type
_entity.pdbx_description
1 polymer ?
#
loop_
_entity_poly.entity_id
_entity_poly.type
_entity_poly.pdbx_seq_one_letter_code
_entity_poly.pdbx_strand_id
1 'polypeptide(L)'
;MRWWTACWLSAASGWPTADSQRPGPSLLSLTAFASRDMIVVQPLPRIMKPNLVYRTAKALARLFYTLYGRWEIAGAQRIPADGPVIVCPNHISYLDPPLVGAAIPRECRFMARHDLWKGSFMRWLMPRIGAYAVRRGQPDRAALRQTLEYLKQGYCVVIFPEGTRSRDGRLQPAEPGIALIVQRSGAPVVPAAVIGADRMLPPGSRRLHRTRLKVVFGDPLFFTPDAPRQEVTAGIMRAIGDLLAHG
;
A
#
# COMPACT_ATOMS: atom_id res chain seq x y z
N MET A 1 43.37 15.24 -13.60
CA MET A 1 41.93 15.31 -13.30
C MET A 1 41.48 13.89 -12.93
N ARG A 2 41.68 13.31 -11.73
CA ARG A 2 41.12 13.60 -10.38
C ARG A 2 39.62 13.97 -10.48
N TRP A 3 38.63 13.20 -10.03
CA TRP A 3 38.49 12.52 -8.73
C TRP A 3 37.53 11.28 -8.73
N TRP A 4 38.09 10.13 -8.28
CA TRP A 4 37.59 9.05 -7.38
C TRP A 4 36.41 8.09 -7.68
N THR A 5 36.81 6.85 -7.94
CA THR A 5 36.32 5.55 -7.42
C THR A 5 36.40 5.43 -5.88
N ALA A 6 35.61 4.48 -5.34
CA ALA A 6 35.70 3.82 -4.01
C ALA A 6 34.90 4.40 -2.83
N CYS A 7 33.79 3.72 -2.48
CA CYS A 7 33.36 3.51 -1.09
C CYS A 7 32.31 2.38 -1.01
N TRP A 8 32.72 1.15 -1.30
CA TRP A 8 31.94 -0.07 -1.03
C TRP A 8 32.91 -1.14 -0.55
N LEU A 9 33.32 -1.05 0.71
CA LEU A 9 33.99 -2.09 1.51
C LEU A 9 34.28 -1.46 2.89
N SER A 10 33.28 -1.48 3.79
CA SER A 10 33.45 -1.56 5.26
C SER A 10 32.11 -1.23 5.94
N ALA A 11 31.31 -2.27 6.17
CA ALA A 11 30.26 -2.28 7.19
C ALA A 11 29.86 -3.74 7.47
N ALA A 12 30.86 -4.57 7.74
CA ALA A 12 30.70 -5.94 8.22
C ALA A 12 31.57 -6.10 9.48
N SER A 13 31.16 -5.47 10.57
CA SER A 13 31.71 -5.74 11.92
C SER A 13 30.94 -4.93 12.96
N GLY A 14 30.25 -5.61 13.88
CA GLY A 14 29.70 -4.97 15.09
C GLY A 14 28.26 -5.36 15.44
N TRP A 15 27.98 -6.66 15.56
CA TRP A 15 26.82 -7.11 16.35
C TRP A 15 27.24 -7.16 17.83
N PRO A 16 26.50 -6.55 18.78
CA PRO A 16 26.78 -6.71 20.20
C PRO A 16 26.51 -8.15 20.62
N THR A 17 27.50 -8.80 21.22
CA THR A 17 27.36 -10.07 21.92
C THR A 17 26.45 -9.88 23.13
N ALA A 18 25.46 -10.76 23.28
CA ALA A 18 24.54 -10.79 24.39
C ALA A 18 25.31 -10.99 25.71
N ASP A 19 25.18 -10.02 26.62
CA ASP A 19 25.57 -10.19 28.01
C ASP A 19 24.49 -10.97 28.75
N SER A 20 24.96 -11.99 29.46
CA SER A 20 24.24 -12.86 30.36
C SER A 20 23.76 -12.11 31.61
N GLN A 21 22.75 -12.69 32.27
CA GLN A 21 22.22 -12.34 33.60
C GLN A 21 20.96 -11.45 33.64
N ARG A 22 19.81 -12.11 33.50
CA ARG A 22 18.63 -11.83 34.33
C ARG A 22 18.00 -13.15 34.79
N PRO A 23 17.60 -13.30 36.06
CA PRO A 23 16.97 -14.53 36.55
C PRO A 23 15.60 -14.72 35.89
N GLY A 24 15.34 -15.94 35.42
CA GLY A 24 14.07 -16.34 34.83
C GLY A 24 12.96 -16.42 35.90
N PRO A 25 11.70 -16.08 35.56
CA PRO A 25 10.58 -16.26 36.47
C PRO A 25 10.31 -17.75 36.73
N SER A 26 9.88 -18.03 37.96
CA SER A 26 9.64 -19.36 38.53
C SER A 26 8.53 -20.16 37.82
N LEU A 27 8.66 -21.49 37.88
CA LEU A 27 7.87 -22.52 37.19
C LEU A 27 6.37 -22.62 37.55
N LEU A 28 5.78 -21.65 38.24
CA LEU A 28 4.39 -21.70 38.73
C LEU A 28 3.45 -20.65 38.11
N SER A 29 3.65 -20.29 36.86
CA SER A 29 2.73 -19.41 36.12
C SER A 29 2.40 -19.87 34.68
N LEU A 30 2.66 -21.13 34.35
CA LEU A 30 2.53 -21.69 32.99
C LEU A 30 1.13 -22.22 32.62
N THR A 31 0.06 -21.80 33.30
CA THR A 31 -1.31 -22.23 32.95
C THR A 31 -2.31 -21.08 33.04
N ALA A 32 -2.20 -20.10 32.13
CA ALA A 32 -3.33 -19.31 31.61
C ALA A 32 -2.77 -18.23 30.71
N PHE A 33 -2.87 -18.43 29.39
CA PHE A 33 -3.15 -17.43 28.34
C PHE A 33 -2.79 -18.02 26.97
N ALA A 34 -3.47 -19.11 26.62
CA ALA A 34 -3.68 -19.45 25.21
C ALA A 34 -4.75 -18.48 24.68
N SER A 35 -4.39 -17.22 24.45
CA SER A 35 -5.27 -16.26 23.79
C SER A 35 -5.38 -16.60 22.30
N ARG A 36 -6.63 -16.76 21.85
CA ARG A 36 -7.08 -17.16 20.52
C ARG A 36 -6.81 -16.15 19.39
N ASP A 37 -5.87 -15.22 19.57
CA ASP A 37 -5.56 -14.16 18.59
C ASP A 37 -4.14 -14.30 18.01
N MET A 38 -3.75 -15.54 17.69
CA MET A 38 -2.54 -15.80 16.94
C MET A 38 -2.76 -15.32 15.50
N ILE A 39 -2.34 -14.07 15.24
CA ILE A 39 -2.17 -13.55 13.88
C ILE A 39 -1.23 -14.53 13.19
N VAL A 40 -1.77 -15.24 12.21
CA VAL A 40 -0.92 -15.84 11.20
C VAL A 40 -0.25 -14.66 10.50
N VAL A 41 0.95 -14.29 10.95
CA VAL A 41 1.93 -13.61 10.09
C VAL A 41 2.11 -14.60 8.96
N GLN A 42 1.32 -14.44 7.89
CA GLN A 42 1.40 -15.39 6.80
C GLN A 42 2.85 -15.36 6.32
N PRO A 43 3.55 -16.50 6.32
CA PRO A 43 4.89 -16.54 5.76
C PRO A 43 4.79 -15.94 4.37
N LEU A 44 5.57 -14.89 4.13
CA LEU A 44 5.49 -14.12 2.90
C LEU A 44 5.54 -15.11 1.74
N PRO A 45 4.55 -15.12 0.83
CA PRO A 45 4.66 -15.95 -0.34
C PRO A 45 5.97 -15.55 -1.04
N ARG A 46 6.89 -16.52 -1.19
CA ARG A 46 8.04 -16.41 -2.08
C ARG A 46 7.53 -15.78 -3.37
N ILE A 47 8.18 -14.68 -3.77
CA ILE A 47 7.99 -13.94 -5.02
C ILE A 47 6.88 -14.53 -5.88
N MET A 48 5.67 -13.95 -5.86
CA MET A 48 4.60 -14.54 -6.66
C MET A 48 4.99 -14.45 -8.13
N LYS A 49 5.24 -15.63 -8.71
CA LYS A 49 5.26 -15.85 -10.16
C LYS A 49 3.92 -15.39 -10.75
N PRO A 50 3.87 -15.00 -12.05
CA PRO A 50 2.67 -14.47 -12.71
C PRO A 50 1.41 -15.23 -12.29
N ASN A 51 0.56 -14.55 -11.52
CA ASN A 51 -0.59 -15.21 -10.91
C ASN A 51 -1.79 -15.12 -11.85
N LEU A 52 -2.21 -16.25 -12.42
CA LEU A 52 -3.40 -16.30 -13.25
C LEU A 52 -4.62 -15.71 -12.54
N VAL A 53 -4.78 -15.94 -11.23
CA VAL A 53 -5.87 -15.34 -10.44
C VAL A 53 -5.77 -13.82 -10.42
N TYR A 54 -4.57 -13.26 -10.25
CA TYR A 54 -4.35 -11.81 -10.30
C TYR A 54 -4.69 -11.25 -11.69
N ARG A 55 -4.17 -11.87 -12.76
CA ARG A 55 -4.41 -11.45 -14.15
C ARG A 55 -5.90 -11.50 -14.50
N THR A 56 -6.58 -12.58 -14.12
CA THR A 56 -8.02 -12.74 -14.34
C THR A 56 -8.82 -11.73 -13.52
N ALA A 57 -8.51 -11.54 -12.22
CA ALA A 57 -9.18 -10.54 -11.39
C ALA A 57 -8.99 -9.12 -11.95
N LYS A 58 -7.78 -8.78 -12.40
CA LYS A 58 -7.47 -7.51 -13.05
C LYS A 58 -8.25 -7.34 -14.36
N ALA A 59 -8.31 -8.37 -15.20
CA ALA A 59 -9.07 -8.33 -16.45
C ALA A 59 -10.57 -8.14 -16.20
N LEU A 60 -11.14 -8.86 -15.23
CA LEU A 60 -12.53 -8.71 -14.82
C LEU A 60 -12.82 -7.32 -14.25
N ALA A 61 -11.91 -6.76 -13.44
CA ALA A 61 -12.03 -5.39 -12.93
C ALA A 61 -12.01 -4.37 -14.09
N ARG A 62 -11.08 -4.51 -15.05
CA ARG A 62 -11.03 -3.65 -16.24
C ARG A 62 -12.31 -3.74 -17.05
N LEU A 63 -12.84 -4.94 -17.29
CA LEU A 63 -14.11 -5.14 -17.97
C LEU A 63 -15.26 -4.46 -17.23
N PHE A 64 -15.35 -4.66 -15.91
CA PHE A 64 -16.35 -4.02 -15.06
C PHE A 64 -16.31 -2.50 -15.17
N TYR A 65 -15.14 -1.86 -15.02
CA TYR A 65 -15.02 -0.41 -15.12
C TYR A 65 -15.20 0.14 -16.54
N THR A 66 -14.94 -0.67 -17.56
CA THR A 66 -15.25 -0.30 -18.95
C THR A 66 -16.77 -0.26 -19.17
N LEU A 67 -17.49 -1.28 -18.68
CA LEU A 67 -18.94 -1.40 -18.86
C LEU A 67 -19.76 -0.41 -18.02
N TYR A 68 -19.31 -0.10 -16.80
CA TYR A 68 -20.04 0.77 -15.87
C TYR A 68 -19.45 2.17 -15.73
N GLY A 69 -18.15 2.34 -15.97
CA GLY A 69 -17.41 3.53 -15.58
C GLY A 69 -16.90 4.41 -16.71
N ARG A 70 -16.98 3.98 -17.99
CA ARG A 70 -16.34 4.66 -19.15
C ARG A 70 -15.01 5.32 -18.77
N TRP A 71 -14.18 4.54 -18.08
CA TRP A 71 -13.07 5.11 -17.34
C TRP A 71 -11.95 5.60 -18.25
N GLU A 72 -11.30 6.68 -17.81
CA GLU A 72 -10.10 7.23 -18.42
C GLU A 72 -8.91 6.99 -17.49
N ILE A 73 -7.78 6.58 -18.06
CA ILE A 73 -6.53 6.40 -17.33
C ILE A 73 -5.50 7.34 -17.93
N ALA A 74 -4.97 8.24 -17.12
CA ALA A 74 -3.94 9.18 -17.52
C ALA A 74 -2.67 9.00 -16.67
N GLY A 75 -1.50 9.10 -17.30
CA GLY A 75 -0.21 9.07 -16.58
C GLY A 75 0.26 7.69 -16.13
N ALA A 76 -0.40 6.59 -16.51
CA ALA A 76 0.00 5.23 -16.09
C ALA A 76 1.45 4.88 -16.46
N GLN A 77 1.98 5.48 -17.53
CA GLN A 77 3.38 5.38 -17.96
C GLN A 77 4.39 6.00 -17.00
N ARG A 78 3.95 6.87 -16.07
CA ARG A 78 4.79 7.49 -15.04
C ARG A 78 5.12 6.53 -13.91
N ILE A 79 4.41 5.40 -13.81
CA ILE A 79 4.69 4.37 -12.83
C ILE A 79 5.94 3.60 -13.28
N PRO A 80 6.99 3.51 -12.45
CA PRO A 80 8.16 2.69 -12.74
C PRO A 80 7.79 1.25 -13.11
N ALA A 81 8.27 0.80 -14.27
CA ALA A 81 7.98 -0.53 -14.82
C ALA A 81 8.53 -1.65 -13.92
N ASP A 82 9.67 -1.41 -13.28
CA ASP A 82 10.37 -2.28 -12.35
C ASP A 82 10.85 -1.50 -11.11
N GLY A 83 11.45 -2.21 -10.15
CA GLY A 83 11.89 -1.63 -8.89
C GLY A 83 10.76 -1.25 -7.92
N PRO A 84 11.13 -0.79 -6.71
CA PRO A 84 10.18 -0.36 -5.69
C PRO A 84 9.41 0.88 -6.14
N VAL A 85 8.10 0.90 -5.90
CA VAL A 85 7.30 2.11 -6.03
C VAL A 85 6.13 2.07 -5.05
N ILE A 86 5.81 3.22 -4.47
CA ILE A 86 4.60 3.42 -3.68
C ILE A 86 3.63 4.25 -4.51
N VAL A 87 2.43 3.72 -4.76
CA VAL A 87 1.35 4.47 -5.41
C VAL A 87 0.39 4.96 -4.33
N CYS A 88 0.17 6.28 -4.29
CA CYS A 88 -0.64 6.96 -3.27
C CYS A 88 -1.89 7.61 -3.89
N PRO A 89 -3.01 6.87 -4.00
CA PRO A 89 -4.29 7.41 -4.42
C PRO A 89 -5.09 8.02 -3.26
N ASN A 90 -5.98 8.99 -3.54
CA ASN A 90 -7.07 9.36 -2.63
C ASN A 90 -8.07 8.19 -2.47
N HIS A 91 -8.89 8.24 -1.41
CA HIS A 91 -9.83 7.17 -1.07
C HIS A 91 -11.26 7.71 -0.85
N ILE A 92 -12.15 7.52 -1.84
CA ILE A 92 -13.53 8.03 -1.84
C ILE A 92 -14.59 6.91 -1.96
N SER A 93 -14.22 5.68 -2.31
CA SER A 93 -15.15 4.57 -2.55
C SER A 93 -14.58 3.20 -2.18
N TYR A 94 -15.46 2.21 -2.02
CA TYR A 94 -15.05 0.80 -1.95
C TYR A 94 -14.47 0.30 -3.28
N LEU A 95 -14.75 1.00 -4.37
CA LEU A 95 -14.29 0.66 -5.72
C LEU A 95 -12.83 1.09 -5.97
N ASP A 96 -12.25 1.95 -5.14
CA ASP A 96 -10.92 2.52 -5.44
C ASP A 96 -9.81 1.46 -5.51
N PRO A 97 -9.65 0.53 -4.55
CA PRO A 97 -8.56 -0.45 -4.64
C PRO A 97 -8.57 -1.30 -5.94
N PRO A 98 -9.69 -1.92 -6.34
CA PRO A 98 -9.73 -2.63 -7.62
C PRO A 98 -9.62 -1.70 -8.83
N LEU A 99 -10.11 -0.45 -8.75
CA LEU A 99 -10.00 0.53 -9.83
C LEU A 99 -8.54 0.94 -10.08
N VAL A 100 -7.82 1.31 -9.02
CA VAL A 100 -6.40 1.67 -9.08
C VAL A 100 -5.57 0.47 -9.53
N GLY A 101 -5.81 -0.72 -8.98
CA GLY A 101 -5.10 -1.94 -9.40
C GLY A 101 -5.31 -2.31 -10.86
N ALA A 102 -6.49 -2.04 -11.40
CA ALA A 102 -6.79 -2.24 -12.81
C ALA A 102 -6.09 -1.21 -13.71
N ALA A 103 -5.84 0.00 -13.20
CA ALA A 103 -5.21 1.10 -13.92
C ALA A 103 -3.66 1.03 -13.93
N ILE A 104 -3.04 0.47 -12.88
CA ILE A 104 -1.59 0.28 -12.80
C ILE A 104 -1.15 -0.77 -13.85
N PRO A 105 -0.07 -0.56 -14.62
CA PRO A 105 0.33 -1.48 -15.70
C PRO A 105 0.93 -2.81 -15.17
N ARG A 106 1.57 -2.80 -14.01
CA ARG A 106 2.21 -3.97 -13.38
C ARG A 106 1.40 -4.58 -12.23
N GLU A 107 1.88 -5.69 -11.68
CA GLU A 107 1.30 -6.26 -10.46
C GLU A 107 1.63 -5.37 -9.25
N CYS A 108 0.66 -5.22 -8.34
CA CYS A 108 0.80 -4.40 -7.16
C CYS A 108 0.27 -5.11 -5.90
N ARG A 109 0.77 -4.65 -4.74
CA ARG A 109 0.38 -5.13 -3.41
C ARG A 109 -0.51 -4.09 -2.74
N PHE A 110 -1.58 -4.54 -2.10
CA PHE A 110 -2.55 -3.67 -1.44
C PHE A 110 -2.53 -3.86 0.06
N MET A 111 -2.34 -2.76 0.79
CA MET A 111 -2.58 -2.76 2.22
C MET A 111 -4.09 -2.68 2.48
N ALA A 112 -4.69 -3.75 2.99
CA ALA A 112 -6.14 -3.88 3.13
C ALA A 112 -6.55 -4.20 4.57
N ARG A 113 -7.70 -3.69 5.01
CA ARG A 113 -8.17 -3.84 6.39
C ARG A 113 -8.38 -5.33 6.73
N HIS A 114 -7.91 -5.76 7.91
CA HIS A 114 -7.90 -7.18 8.30
C HIS A 114 -9.29 -7.87 8.30
N ASP A 115 -10.36 -7.11 8.49
CA ASP A 115 -11.73 -7.61 8.51
C ASP A 115 -12.22 -8.10 7.14
N LEU A 116 -11.52 -7.73 6.07
CA LEU A 116 -11.77 -8.26 4.73
C LEU A 116 -11.40 -9.74 4.59
N TRP A 117 -10.63 -10.30 5.55
CA TRP A 117 -10.28 -11.73 5.58
C TRP A 117 -11.36 -12.60 6.25
N LYS A 118 -12.60 -12.13 6.37
CA LYS A 118 -13.71 -12.93 6.89
C LYS A 118 -14.18 -13.97 5.86
N GLY A 119 -14.27 -15.23 6.29
CA GLY A 119 -14.68 -16.37 5.45
C GLY A 119 -13.54 -17.00 4.64
N SER A 120 -13.65 -18.31 4.37
CA SER A 120 -12.59 -19.10 3.72
C SER A 120 -12.25 -18.62 2.31
N PHE A 121 -13.26 -18.16 1.55
CA PHE A 121 -13.05 -17.63 0.20
C PHE A 121 -12.21 -16.35 0.18
N MET A 122 -12.49 -15.38 1.05
CA MET A 122 -11.70 -14.15 1.10
C MET A 122 -10.26 -14.41 1.58
N ARG A 123 -10.07 -15.30 2.55
CA ARG A 123 -8.71 -15.70 3.01
C ARG A 123 -7.89 -16.33 1.88
N TRP A 124 -8.55 -17.06 0.98
CA TRP A 124 -7.93 -17.62 -0.21
C TRP A 124 -7.67 -16.55 -1.30
N LEU A 125 -8.64 -15.65 -1.54
CA LEU A 125 -8.60 -14.69 -2.64
C LEU A 125 -7.64 -13.52 -2.36
N MET A 126 -7.70 -12.91 -1.17
CA MET A 126 -6.99 -11.66 -0.87
C MET A 126 -5.48 -11.74 -1.14
N PRO A 127 -4.73 -12.76 -0.66
CA PRO A 127 -3.29 -12.88 -0.95
C PRO A 127 -3.01 -13.06 -2.44
N ARG A 128 -3.90 -13.74 -3.17
CA ARG A 128 -3.77 -14.02 -4.61
C ARG A 128 -3.97 -12.75 -5.45
N ILE A 129 -4.85 -11.85 -5.02
CA ILE A 129 -5.00 -10.54 -5.67
C ILE A 129 -4.00 -9.49 -5.16
N GLY A 130 -3.01 -9.90 -4.38
CA GLY A 130 -1.93 -9.03 -3.89
C GLY A 130 -2.24 -8.27 -2.61
N ALA A 131 -3.38 -8.51 -1.96
CA ALA A 131 -3.73 -7.84 -0.71
C ALA A 131 -3.04 -8.51 0.51
N TYR A 132 -2.62 -7.68 1.46
CA TYR A 132 -2.12 -8.10 2.77
C TYR A 132 -2.78 -7.27 3.87
N ALA A 133 -2.94 -7.88 5.04
CA ALA A 133 -3.76 -7.34 6.11
C ALA A 133 -3.04 -6.22 6.89
N VAL A 134 -3.81 -5.19 7.26
CA VAL A 134 -3.41 -4.16 8.23
C VAL A 134 -4.48 -3.96 9.29
N ARG A 135 -4.05 -3.71 10.52
CA ARG A 135 -4.90 -3.25 11.63
C ARG A 135 -4.94 -1.74 11.64
N ARG A 136 -6.15 -1.17 11.64
CA ARG A 136 -6.37 0.27 11.80
C ARG A 136 -6.63 0.60 13.27
N GLY A 137 -6.35 1.83 13.69
CA GLY A 137 -6.57 2.31 15.05
C GLY A 137 -5.45 1.98 16.05
N GLN A 138 -4.42 1.23 15.63
CA GLN A 138 -3.22 1.01 16.42
C GLN A 138 -1.99 0.85 15.52
N PRO A 139 -0.77 1.16 16.00
CA PRO A 139 0.45 0.93 15.24
C PRO A 139 0.62 -0.53 14.84
N ASP A 140 0.54 -0.84 13.54
CA ASP A 140 0.73 -2.19 13.01
C ASP A 140 2.17 -2.38 12.50
N ARG A 141 3.07 -2.75 13.42
CA ARG A 141 4.48 -3.01 13.10
C ARG A 141 4.65 -4.17 12.11
N ALA A 142 3.73 -5.14 12.09
CA ALA A 142 3.81 -6.27 11.18
C ALA A 142 3.50 -5.85 9.74
N ALA A 143 2.42 -5.10 9.54
CA ALA A 143 2.07 -4.54 8.23
C ALA A 143 3.15 -3.58 7.71
N LEU A 144 3.75 -2.78 8.59
CA LEU A 144 4.88 -1.92 8.25
C LEU A 144 6.08 -2.74 7.72
N ARG A 145 6.53 -3.74 8.49
CA ARG A 145 7.64 -4.61 8.08
C ARG A 145 7.36 -5.32 6.77
N GLN A 146 6.15 -5.86 6.60
CA GLN A 146 5.74 -6.52 5.36
C GLN A 146 5.76 -5.56 4.17
N THR A 147 5.32 -4.31 4.36
CA THR A 147 5.37 -3.28 3.32
C THR A 147 6.80 -2.97 2.91
N LEU A 148 7.70 -2.77 3.87
CA LEU A 148 9.12 -2.52 3.61
C LEU A 148 9.79 -3.71 2.90
N GLU A 149 9.42 -4.94 3.25
CA GLU A 149 9.94 -6.14 2.60
C GLU A 149 9.44 -6.26 1.15
N TYR A 150 8.18 -5.94 0.86
CA TYR A 150 7.70 -5.88 -0.53
C TYR A 150 8.42 -4.81 -1.34
N LEU A 151 8.64 -3.62 -0.77
CA LEU A 151 9.41 -2.57 -1.45
C LEU A 151 10.86 -3.02 -1.68
N LYS A 152 11.51 -3.64 -0.68
CA LYS A 152 12.86 -4.21 -0.83
C LYS A 152 12.95 -5.24 -1.96
N GLN A 153 11.89 -6.00 -2.20
CA GLN A 153 11.79 -6.96 -3.31
C GLN A 153 11.41 -6.33 -4.66
N GLY A 154 11.27 -5.00 -4.73
CA GLY A 154 10.96 -4.28 -5.97
C GLY A 154 9.50 -4.33 -6.39
N TYR A 155 8.56 -4.57 -5.45
CA TYR A 155 7.13 -4.52 -5.76
C TYR A 155 6.58 -3.09 -5.85
N CYS A 156 5.53 -2.93 -6.64
CA CYS A 156 4.62 -1.80 -6.53
C CYS A 156 3.68 -2.01 -5.34
N VAL A 157 3.62 -1.07 -4.40
CA VAL A 157 2.71 -1.12 -3.25
C VAL A 157 1.73 0.04 -3.35
N VAL A 158 0.43 -0.23 -3.23
CA VAL A 158 -0.62 0.79 -3.19
C VAL A 158 -0.99 1.08 -1.74
N ILE A 159 -0.88 2.35 -1.34
CA ILE A 159 -1.19 2.81 0.01
C ILE A 159 -2.09 4.05 -0.10
N PHE A 160 -3.28 3.97 0.48
CA PHE A 160 -4.14 5.15 0.62
C PHE A 160 -3.63 5.97 1.81
N PRO A 161 -3.05 7.18 1.59
CA PRO A 161 -2.37 7.93 2.64
C PRO A 161 -3.34 8.38 3.73
N GLU A 162 -4.63 8.57 3.40
CA GLU A 162 -5.71 8.94 4.32
C GLU A 162 -6.04 7.86 5.36
N GLY A 163 -5.63 6.60 5.13
CA GLY A 163 -5.91 5.46 6.02
C GLY A 163 -7.38 5.03 6.12
N THR A 164 -8.32 5.88 5.71
CA THR A 164 -9.76 5.63 5.64
C THR A 164 -10.35 6.25 4.38
N ARG A 165 -11.60 5.89 4.08
CA ARG A 165 -12.34 6.52 2.98
C ARG A 165 -12.92 7.85 3.46
N SER A 166 -12.79 8.85 2.62
CA SER A 166 -13.56 10.07 2.69
C SER A 166 -15.05 9.77 2.50
N ARG A 167 -15.89 10.35 3.35
CA ARG A 167 -17.36 10.23 3.27
C ARG A 167 -18.01 11.38 2.51
N ASP A 168 -17.34 12.52 2.45
CA ASP A 168 -17.78 13.73 1.77
C ASP A 168 -17.03 13.98 0.45
N GLY A 169 -16.19 13.03 0.02
CA GLY A 169 -15.40 13.10 -1.21
C GLY A 169 -14.19 14.03 -1.12
N ARG A 170 -13.97 14.69 0.02
CA ARG A 170 -12.81 15.57 0.24
C ARG A 170 -11.59 14.78 0.66
N LEU A 171 -10.43 15.21 0.19
CA LEU A 171 -9.14 14.67 0.55
C LEU A 171 -8.86 14.88 2.05
N GLN A 172 -8.64 13.79 2.79
CA GLN A 172 -8.38 13.81 4.23
C GLN A 172 -6.88 13.94 4.52
N PRO A 173 -6.46 14.34 5.74
CA PRO A 173 -5.06 14.32 6.13
C PRO A 173 -4.41 12.93 6.02
N ALA A 174 -3.12 12.89 5.68
CA ALA A 174 -2.38 11.63 5.64
C ALA A 174 -2.06 11.09 7.05
N GLU A 175 -2.11 9.77 7.19
CA GLU A 175 -1.60 9.04 8.33
C GLU A 175 -0.05 9.11 8.39
N PRO A 176 0.56 9.33 9.56
CA PRO A 176 2.02 9.49 9.68
C PRO A 176 2.81 8.24 9.25
N GLY A 177 2.15 7.08 9.17
CA GLY A 177 2.75 5.82 8.74
C GLY A 177 3.30 5.86 7.32
N ILE A 178 2.69 6.65 6.41
CA ILE A 178 3.18 6.73 5.02
C ILE A 178 4.58 7.36 4.97
N ALA A 179 4.82 8.44 5.74
CA ALA A 179 6.13 9.09 5.77
C ALA A 179 7.22 8.13 6.25
N LEU A 180 6.93 7.31 7.27
CA LEU A 180 7.88 6.31 7.75
C LEU A 180 8.20 5.25 6.69
N ILE A 181 7.21 4.80 5.92
CA ILE A 181 7.42 3.83 4.84
C ILE A 181 8.31 4.42 3.75
N VAL A 182 8.01 5.65 3.32
CA VAL A 182 8.77 6.37 2.29
C VAL A 182 10.23 6.55 2.73
N GLN A 183 10.47 7.11 3.92
CA GLN A 183 11.82 7.35 4.45
C GLN A 183 12.64 6.06 4.60
N ARG A 184 12.01 4.97 5.08
CA ARG A 184 12.71 3.70 5.34
C ARG A 184 12.97 2.89 4.08
N SER A 185 12.14 3.04 3.06
CA SER A 185 12.29 2.30 1.81
C SER A 185 13.12 3.05 0.78
N GLY A 186 13.13 4.39 0.81
CA GLY A 186 13.69 5.22 -0.26
C GLY A 186 12.93 5.07 -1.59
N ALA A 187 11.74 4.45 -1.58
CA ALA A 187 10.98 4.20 -2.79
C ALA A 187 10.35 5.49 -3.33
N PRO A 188 10.33 5.70 -4.65
CA PRO A 188 9.58 6.78 -5.26
C PRO A 188 8.09 6.66 -4.94
N VAL A 189 7.44 7.81 -4.76
CA VAL A 189 6.00 7.91 -4.51
C VAL A 189 5.30 8.47 -5.73
N VAL A 190 4.41 7.69 -6.35
CA VAL A 190 3.57 8.15 -7.44
C VAL A 190 2.21 8.57 -6.86
N PRO A 191 1.89 9.87 -6.80
CA PRO A 191 0.57 10.33 -6.39
C PRO A 191 -0.47 9.95 -7.44
N ALA A 192 -1.69 9.67 -7.00
CA ALA A 192 -2.79 9.34 -7.89
C ALA A 192 -4.11 9.99 -7.46
N ALA A 193 -4.93 10.34 -8.43
CA ALA A 193 -6.28 10.84 -8.23
C ALA A 193 -7.30 9.87 -8.82
N VAL A 194 -8.29 9.51 -8.01
CA VAL A 194 -9.49 8.74 -8.36
C VAL A 194 -10.67 9.69 -8.30
N ILE A 195 -11.37 9.81 -9.44
CA ILE A 195 -12.49 10.74 -9.62
C ILE A 195 -13.73 9.97 -10.05
N GLY A 196 -14.86 10.22 -9.39
CA GLY A 196 -16.18 9.72 -9.75
C GLY A 196 -16.55 8.33 -9.22
N ALA A 197 -15.64 7.65 -8.51
CA ALA A 197 -15.91 6.32 -7.92
C ALA A 197 -16.96 6.35 -6.79
N ASP A 198 -17.07 7.48 -6.10
CA ASP A 198 -18.13 7.82 -5.16
C ASP A 198 -19.50 7.95 -5.84
N ARG A 199 -19.57 8.51 -7.05
CA ARG A 199 -20.82 8.58 -7.82
C ARG A 199 -21.23 7.22 -8.38
N MET A 200 -20.26 6.37 -8.73
CA MET A 200 -20.53 5.02 -9.22
C MET A 200 -21.15 4.15 -8.12
N LEU A 201 -20.62 4.22 -6.90
CA LEU A 201 -21.15 3.54 -5.73
C LEU A 201 -21.26 4.55 -4.56
N PRO A 202 -22.38 5.28 -4.46
CA PRO A 202 -22.57 6.28 -3.41
C PRO A 202 -22.43 5.70 -1.99
N PRO A 203 -21.88 6.46 -1.04
CA PRO A 203 -21.81 6.04 0.35
C PRO A 203 -23.18 5.58 0.88
N GLY A 204 -23.24 4.38 1.45
CA GLY A 204 -24.48 3.78 1.97
C GLY A 204 -25.38 3.11 0.93
N SER A 205 -25.12 3.30 -0.37
CA SER A 205 -25.86 2.64 -1.45
C SER A 205 -25.31 1.24 -1.75
N ARG A 206 -26.20 0.34 -2.17
CA ARG A 206 -25.85 -0.94 -2.81
C ARG A 206 -26.04 -0.93 -4.32
N ARG A 207 -26.58 0.17 -4.87
CA ARG A 207 -26.87 0.33 -6.29
C ARG A 207 -25.70 0.97 -7.01
N LEU A 208 -25.25 0.29 -8.07
CA LEU A 208 -24.24 0.82 -8.99
C LEU A 208 -24.88 1.76 -10.01
N HIS A 209 -24.23 2.88 -10.27
CA HIS A 209 -24.63 3.85 -11.27
C HIS A 209 -23.57 3.91 -12.38
N ARG A 210 -24.03 4.03 -13.63
CA ARG A 210 -23.12 4.28 -14.74
C ARG A 210 -22.67 5.73 -14.70
N THR A 211 -21.37 5.97 -14.59
CA THR A 211 -20.78 7.31 -14.51
C THR A 211 -19.42 7.31 -15.19
N ARG A 212 -18.82 8.49 -15.36
CA ARG A 212 -17.43 8.61 -15.82
C ARG A 212 -16.49 8.48 -14.63
N LEU A 213 -15.51 7.60 -14.78
CA LEU A 213 -14.40 7.43 -13.85
C LEU A 213 -13.12 7.98 -14.47
N LYS A 214 -12.24 8.52 -13.64
CA LYS A 214 -10.90 8.89 -14.08
C LYS A 214 -9.88 8.49 -13.03
N VAL A 215 -8.77 7.92 -13.49
CA VAL A 215 -7.60 7.62 -12.69
C VAL A 215 -6.42 8.35 -13.29
N VAL A 216 -5.87 9.31 -12.56
CA VAL A 216 -4.72 10.11 -13.01
C VAL A 216 -3.53 9.81 -12.11
N PHE A 217 -2.40 9.43 -12.71
CA PHE A 217 -1.14 9.27 -12.01
C PHE A 217 -0.25 10.48 -12.27
N GLY A 218 0.30 11.07 -11.21
CA GLY A 218 1.25 12.17 -11.27
C GLY A 218 2.69 11.71 -11.44
N ASP A 219 3.61 12.67 -11.47
CA ASP A 219 5.04 12.37 -11.59
C ASP A 219 5.60 11.79 -10.28
N PRO A 220 6.56 10.86 -10.35
CA PRO A 220 7.17 10.29 -9.15
C PRO A 220 7.84 11.34 -8.27
N LEU A 221 7.51 11.32 -6.98
CA LEU A 221 8.11 12.14 -5.94
C LEU A 221 9.23 11.36 -5.25
N PHE A 222 10.31 12.05 -4.94
CA PHE A 222 11.46 11.50 -4.22
C PHE A 222 11.68 12.30 -2.95
N PHE A 223 11.92 11.60 -1.84
CA PHE A 223 12.15 12.20 -0.54
C PHE A 223 13.45 11.65 0.05
N THR A 224 14.22 12.50 0.71
CA THR A 224 15.42 12.07 1.41
C THR A 224 15.04 11.32 2.70
N PRO A 225 15.89 10.39 3.20
CA PRO A 225 15.59 9.65 4.43
C PRO A 225 15.42 10.54 5.68
N ASP A 226 16.04 11.71 5.68
CA ASP A 226 16.06 12.72 6.73
C ASP A 226 14.99 13.81 6.56
N ALA A 227 14.25 13.83 5.43
CA ALA A 227 13.18 14.80 5.19
C ALA A 227 12.17 14.79 6.35
N PRO A 228 11.73 15.94 6.88
CA PRO A 228 10.71 16.00 7.92
C PRO A 228 9.45 15.22 7.53
N ARG A 229 8.87 14.44 8.46
CA ARG A 229 7.67 13.62 8.17
C ARG A 229 6.50 14.43 7.61
N GLN A 230 6.33 15.65 8.12
CA GLN A 230 5.31 16.59 7.66
C GLN A 230 5.53 17.03 6.22
N GLU A 231 6.79 17.20 5.81
CA GLU A 231 7.13 17.53 4.43
C GLU A 231 6.76 16.39 3.49
N VAL A 232 7.08 15.14 3.88
CA VAL A 232 6.71 13.94 3.10
C VAL A 232 5.20 13.82 2.97
N THR A 233 4.45 13.90 4.07
CA THR A 233 2.99 13.79 4.01
C THR A 233 2.39 14.96 3.23
N ALA A 234 2.77 16.21 3.52
CA ALA A 234 2.23 17.38 2.84
C ALA A 234 2.55 17.38 1.34
N GLY A 235 3.76 16.96 0.95
CA GLY A 235 4.17 16.84 -0.45
C GLY A 235 3.31 15.84 -1.23
N ILE A 236 3.10 14.65 -0.65
CA ILE A 236 2.23 13.63 -1.24
C ILE A 236 0.79 14.16 -1.38
N MET A 237 0.24 14.73 -0.31
CA MET A 237 -1.14 15.20 -0.29
C MET A 237 -1.38 16.39 -1.21
N ARG A 238 -0.42 17.33 -1.31
CA ARG A 238 -0.45 18.43 -2.26
C ARG A 238 -0.51 17.92 -3.69
N ALA A 239 0.38 16.99 -4.05
CA ALA A 239 0.41 16.43 -5.40
C ALA A 239 -0.90 15.68 -5.75
N ILE A 240 -1.50 14.95 -4.79
CA ILE A 240 -2.83 14.34 -4.99
C ILE A 240 -3.90 15.43 -5.19
N GLY A 241 -3.86 16.51 -4.39
CA GLY A 241 -4.77 17.65 -4.50
C GLY A 241 -4.70 18.33 -5.87
N ASP A 242 -3.48 18.56 -6.38
CA ASP A 242 -3.25 19.16 -7.70
C ASP A 242 -3.83 18.27 -8.82
N LEU A 243 -3.66 16.95 -8.72
CA LEU A 243 -4.26 15.99 -9.66
C LEU A 243 -5.80 16.00 -9.58
N LEU A 244 -6.39 16.17 -8.40
CA LEU A 244 -7.85 16.28 -8.25
C LEU A 244 -8.40 17.59 -8.82
N ALA A 245 -7.62 18.67 -8.77
CA ALA A 245 -8.03 19.99 -9.28
C ALA A 245 -7.94 20.10 -10.81
N HIS A 246 -6.98 19.40 -11.44
CA HIS A 246 -6.64 19.58 -12.85
C HIS A 246 -6.79 18.32 -13.71
N GLY A 247 -7.13 17.19 -13.09
CA GLY A 247 -7.15 15.87 -13.73
C GLY A 247 -8.51 15.38 -14.14
#